data_AF-A0A9D6G7L5-F1
#
_entry.id   AF-A0A9D6G7L5-F1
#
_cell.length_a   1.000
_cell.length_b   1.000
_cell.length_c   1.000
_cell.angle_alpha   90.00
_cell.angle_beta   90.00
_cell.angle_gamma   90.00
#
_symmetry.space_group_name_H-M   'P 1'
#
loop_
_entity.id
_entity.type
_entity.pdbx_description
1 polymer ?
#
loop_
_entity_poly.entity_id
_entity_poly.type
_entity_poly.pdbx_seq_one_letter_code
_entity_poly.pdbx_strand_id
1 'polypeptide(L)'
;MKKQIILNCTPQETRVAIVEAGQLAEIFIERLSSRGVVGNIYKARVQRVLPGMQAAFVDIGFEKAAFLHASDFLHDLGELPPFMSSGEPAVASGEADDGAGAAEDPAAPSAFEDLEVEPVGEEGAAAPAPDGESPPDAARSPRRRGRTPLETKLSRGQEILVQVSKEPMGTKGSRVTSYISLAGRYLVYMPTTDHIGVSRRIADEAERRRLKDLVTSLRPAEGGGFIVRTVCEGLSKREFQADINYLTRQWGRVLHKSESVSAPAMLYYDMDQVQRTVRDLFTAEVGRIWVDSPREHQRILELVDTLAPRLKGRIALYEESTPIFEHFAIEAQIDRALERKVWLKSGGYLIIERTEALTAIDVNTGRYVGKKDQDETILRTNLEAAEEVVRQLRLRNIGGLIIIDFIDMEKAADRQRVHDTLQEAVRQKDKAQTRVLKISELGLVEMTRKRTRESLEQLLCSPCPRCEGTGQAKSPATVSYEILRKVQQPAAFPAEASRVVVKTSPAVAEFLADTESRVLDQIEKAIAKRIIVKAQESYHPGQYEISAQ
;
A
#
# COMPACT_ATOMS: atom_id res chain seq x y z
N MET A 1 -19.93 -6.67 -18.02
CA MET A 1 -19.57 -8.09 -17.77
C MET A 1 -19.45 -8.31 -16.26
N LYS A 2 -19.78 -9.50 -15.75
CA LYS A 2 -19.84 -9.74 -14.30
C LYS A 2 -18.43 -9.91 -13.72
N LYS A 3 -18.05 -9.08 -12.75
CA LYS A 3 -16.79 -9.22 -11.98
C LYS A 3 -16.87 -10.49 -11.10
N GLN A 4 -15.76 -11.16 -10.86
CA GLN A 4 -15.70 -12.32 -9.96
C GLN A 4 -14.63 -12.10 -8.90
N ILE A 5 -14.87 -12.62 -7.70
CA ILE A 5 -13.89 -12.66 -6.61
C ILE A 5 -13.59 -14.13 -6.34
N ILE A 6 -12.32 -14.50 -6.33
CA ILE A 6 -11.88 -15.88 -6.17
C ILE A 6 -10.92 -15.91 -5.00
N LEU A 7 -11.27 -16.67 -3.97
CA LEU A 7 -10.56 -16.77 -2.70
C LEU A 7 -9.89 -18.13 -2.62
N ASN A 8 -8.56 -18.11 -2.52
CA ASN A 8 -7.75 -19.28 -2.20
C ASN A 8 -7.22 -19.13 -0.77
N CYS A 9 -7.67 -20.01 0.12
CA CYS A 9 -7.44 -19.88 1.55
C CYS A 9 -6.68 -21.11 2.06
N THR A 10 -5.39 -20.93 2.35
CA THR A 10 -4.54 -21.97 2.95
C THR A 10 -4.18 -21.63 4.40
N PRO A 11 -3.70 -22.60 5.20
CA PRO A 11 -3.19 -22.34 6.55
C PRO A 11 -1.95 -21.44 6.63
N GLN A 12 -1.32 -21.06 5.51
CA GLN A 12 -0.11 -20.25 5.48
C GLN A 12 -0.39 -18.87 4.89
N GLU A 13 -1.24 -18.83 3.87
CA GLU A 13 -1.59 -17.61 3.15
C GLU A 13 -3.04 -17.61 2.65
N THR A 14 -3.60 -16.41 2.62
CA THR A 14 -4.88 -16.10 1.99
C THR A 14 -4.60 -15.28 0.74
N ARG A 15 -5.11 -15.73 -0.40
CA ARG A 15 -4.98 -15.05 -1.69
C ARG A 15 -6.36 -14.71 -2.25
N VAL A 16 -6.53 -13.47 -2.69
CA VAL A 16 -7.79 -12.95 -3.20
C VAL A 16 -7.57 -12.37 -4.58
N ALA A 17 -8.19 -13.00 -5.59
CA ALA A 17 -8.13 -12.57 -6.97
C ALA A 17 -9.44 -11.89 -7.39
N ILE A 18 -9.32 -10.72 -8.02
CA ILE A 18 -10.43 -10.02 -8.66
C ILE A 18 -10.31 -10.23 -10.16
N VAL A 19 -11.30 -10.89 -10.75
CA VAL A 19 -11.32 -11.23 -12.18
C VAL A 19 -12.39 -10.43 -12.90
N GLU A 20 -11.98 -9.73 -13.95
CA GLU A 20 -12.83 -8.91 -14.81
C GLU A 20 -12.74 -9.49 -16.23
N ALA A 21 -13.87 -9.95 -16.79
CA ALA A 21 -13.93 -10.55 -18.13
C ALA A 21 -12.92 -11.71 -18.35
N GLY A 22 -12.71 -12.54 -17.32
CA GLY A 22 -11.77 -13.68 -17.37
C GLY A 22 -10.29 -13.29 -17.23
N GLN A 23 -9.98 -12.00 -17.04
CA GLN A 23 -8.64 -11.52 -16.77
C GLN A 23 -8.48 -11.10 -15.31
N LEU A 24 -7.35 -11.45 -14.70
CA LEU A 24 -6.96 -11.03 -13.38
C LEU A 24 -6.71 -9.50 -13.39
N ALA A 25 -7.51 -8.76 -12.63
CA ALA A 25 -7.43 -7.31 -12.54
C ALA A 25 -6.66 -6.87 -11.31
N GLU A 26 -6.88 -7.52 -10.17
CA GLU A 26 -6.20 -7.26 -8.90
C GLU A 26 -5.96 -8.56 -8.15
N ILE A 27 -4.85 -8.64 -7.42
CA ILE A 27 -4.57 -9.72 -6.48
C ILE A 27 -4.13 -9.17 -5.13
N PHE A 28 -4.65 -9.73 -4.06
CA PHE A 28 -4.26 -9.45 -2.69
C PHE A 28 -3.73 -10.73 -2.06
N ILE A 29 -2.60 -10.65 -1.36
CA ILE A 29 -1.97 -11.79 -0.70
C ILE A 29 -1.67 -11.38 0.73
N GLU A 30 -2.18 -12.14 1.68
CA GLU A 30 -1.94 -11.96 3.12
C GLU A 30 -1.36 -13.26 3.69
N ARG A 31 -0.10 -13.22 4.13
CA ARG A 31 0.55 -14.34 4.81
C ARG A 31 0.32 -14.23 6.31
N LEU A 32 0.18 -15.35 7.00
CA LEU A 32 -0.05 -15.36 8.46
C LEU A 32 1.08 -14.70 9.25
N SER A 33 2.33 -14.86 8.81
CA SER A 33 3.50 -14.24 9.42
C SER A 33 3.54 -12.71 9.27
N SER A 34 2.77 -12.15 8.33
CA SER A 34 2.74 -10.72 8.01
C SER A 34 1.36 -10.11 8.24
N ARG A 35 0.52 -10.72 9.09
CA ARG A 35 -0.77 -10.13 9.46
C ARG A 35 -0.53 -8.84 10.24
N GLY A 36 -0.91 -7.73 9.62
CA GLY A 36 -0.76 -6.40 10.21
C GLY A 36 -1.55 -6.25 11.50
N VAL A 37 -1.05 -5.35 12.35
CA VAL A 37 -1.69 -5.00 13.63
C VAL A 37 -2.48 -3.70 13.55
N VAL A 38 -2.41 -3.01 12.42
CA VAL A 38 -3.14 -1.75 12.15
C VAL A 38 -4.64 -2.00 12.25
N GLY A 39 -5.35 -1.07 12.89
CA GLY A 39 -6.79 -1.17 13.10
C GLY A 39 -7.19 -1.95 14.37
N ASN A 40 -6.31 -2.80 14.91
CA ASN A 40 -6.59 -3.53 16.15
C ASN A 40 -6.73 -2.55 17.33
N ILE A 41 -7.63 -2.86 18.26
CA ILE A 41 -7.88 -2.08 19.47
C ILE A 41 -7.37 -2.86 20.67
N TYR A 42 -6.62 -2.17 21.53
CA TYR A 42 -6.03 -2.72 22.74
C TYR A 42 -6.43 -1.90 23.95
N LYS A 43 -6.55 -2.58 25.09
CA LYS A 43 -6.44 -1.96 26.40
C LYS A 43 -4.96 -1.87 26.72
N ALA A 44 -4.43 -0.65 26.78
CA ALA A 44 -3.01 -0.38 26.95
C ALA A 44 -2.71 0.18 28.34
N ARG A 45 -1.47 0.01 28.80
CA ARG A 45 -0.98 0.60 30.05
C ARG A 45 0.06 1.68 29.77
N VAL A 46 -0.13 2.88 30.31
CA VAL A 46 0.86 3.96 30.15
C VAL A 46 2.14 3.60 30.90
N GLN A 47 3.25 3.44 30.19
CA GLN A 47 4.55 3.12 30.79
C GLN A 47 5.30 4.38 31.23
N ARG A 48 5.35 5.39 30.36
CA ARG A 48 5.96 6.70 30.64
C ARG A 48 5.30 7.81 29.84
N VAL A 49 5.26 9.01 30.40
CA VAL A 49 4.87 10.24 29.70
C VAL A 49 6.12 11.09 29.49
N LEU A 50 6.26 11.67 28.30
CA LEU A 50 7.37 12.51 27.88
C LEU A 50 6.86 13.93 27.58
N PRO A 51 6.89 14.85 28.57
CA PRO A 51 6.40 16.22 28.43
C PRO A 51 7.03 16.98 27.24
N GLY A 52 8.36 16.86 27.08
CA GLY A 52 9.09 17.56 26.02
C GLY A 52 8.71 17.14 24.59
N MET A 53 8.15 15.94 24.42
CA MET A 53 7.66 15.45 23.12
C MET A 53 6.14 15.46 23.02
N GLN A 54 5.44 15.91 24.06
CA GLN A 54 3.98 15.81 24.19
C GLN A 54 3.47 14.41 23.78
N ALA A 55 4.09 13.37 24.32
CA ALA A 55 3.83 11.99 23.95
C ALA A 55 3.94 11.04 25.14
N ALA A 56 3.40 9.84 25.00
CA ALA A 56 3.49 8.76 25.97
C ALA A 56 3.89 7.45 25.29
N PHE A 57 4.68 6.63 25.98
CA PHE A 57 4.86 5.23 25.61
C PHE A 57 3.86 4.38 26.37
N VAL A 58 3.18 3.50 25.63
CA VAL A 58 2.10 2.66 26.14
C VAL A 58 2.38 1.20 25.81
N ASP A 59 2.09 0.34 26.78
CA ASP A 59 2.21 -1.10 26.64
C ASP A 59 0.93 -1.67 26.03
N ILE A 60 1.08 -2.33 24.88
CA ILE A 60 0.01 -3.05 24.18
C ILE A 60 0.28 -4.56 24.10
N GLY A 61 1.27 -5.07 24.85
CA GLY A 61 1.62 -6.49 24.89
C GLY A 61 2.62 -6.94 23.83
N PHE A 62 3.26 -6.01 23.13
CA PHE A 62 4.35 -6.27 22.18
C PHE A 62 5.71 -6.03 22.84
N GLU A 63 6.78 -6.60 22.29
CA GLU A 63 8.15 -6.40 22.79
C GLU A 63 8.57 -4.92 22.85
N LYS A 64 8.08 -4.11 21.90
CA LYS A 64 8.32 -2.66 21.84
C LYS A 64 7.08 -1.91 22.28
N ALA A 65 7.26 -0.95 23.19
CA ALA A 65 6.19 -0.05 23.60
C ALA A 65 5.69 0.79 22.41
N ALA A 66 4.38 0.97 22.33
CA ALA A 66 3.74 1.81 21.33
C ALA A 66 3.83 3.29 21.69
N PHE A 67 3.77 4.15 20.68
CA PHE A 67 3.90 5.60 20.81
C PHE A 67 2.53 6.29 20.63
N LEU A 68 2.11 7.06 21.63
CA LEU A 68 0.89 7.86 21.64
C LEU A 68 1.27 9.35 21.69
N HIS A 69 0.81 10.15 20.72
CA HIS A 69 1.02 11.60 20.72
C HIS A 69 -0.16 12.33 21.37
N ALA A 70 0.07 13.52 21.96
CA ALA A 70 -0.97 14.29 22.64
C ALA A 70 -2.14 14.69 21.74
N SER A 71 -1.90 14.91 20.44
CA SER A 71 -2.97 15.15 19.46
C SER A 71 -3.89 13.96 19.24
N ASP A 72 -3.43 12.76 19.63
CA ASP A 72 -4.10 11.49 19.40
C ASP A 72 -4.70 10.95 20.72
N PHE A 73 -4.72 11.77 21.79
CA PHE A 73 -5.24 11.42 23.12
C PHE A 73 -6.52 12.18 23.49
N LEU A 74 -7.58 11.44 23.83
CA LEU A 74 -8.85 11.92 24.36
C LEU A 74 -8.78 12.01 25.90
N HIS A 75 -9.14 13.16 26.45
CA HIS A 75 -9.01 13.44 27.88
C HIS A 75 -10.10 12.79 28.75
N ASP A 76 -11.29 12.52 28.20
CA ASP A 76 -12.45 12.04 28.95
C ASP A 76 -13.04 10.77 28.34
N LEU A 77 -12.77 9.63 28.96
CA LEU A 77 -13.52 8.37 28.77
C LEU A 77 -14.40 8.06 30.00
N GLY A 78 -14.42 8.94 31.00
CA GLY A 78 -15.15 8.75 32.27
C GLY A 78 -16.67 8.92 32.18
N GLU A 79 -17.19 9.41 31.05
CA GLU A 79 -18.62 9.66 30.81
C GLU A 79 -19.14 8.90 29.58
N LEU A 80 -18.76 7.64 29.40
CA LEU A 80 -19.54 6.77 28.50
C LEU A 80 -20.87 6.45 29.21
N PRO A 81 -22.03 6.68 28.57
CA PRO A 81 -23.32 6.38 29.20
C PRO A 81 -23.40 4.88 29.52
N PRO A 82 -23.92 4.49 30.71
CA PRO A 82 -24.03 3.09 31.09
C PRO A 82 -24.94 2.34 30.11
N PHE A 83 -24.45 1.22 29.59
CA PHE A 83 -25.19 0.33 28.70
C PHE A 83 -26.40 -0.26 29.45
N MET A 84 -27.61 0.21 29.13
CA MET A 84 -28.83 -0.39 29.68
C MET A 84 -29.13 -1.71 28.98
N SER A 85 -28.99 -2.79 29.74
CA SER A 85 -29.49 -4.12 29.39
C SER A 85 -31.00 -4.08 29.15
N SER A 86 -31.44 -4.57 27.98
CA SER A 86 -32.78 -5.05 27.59
C SER A 86 -33.96 -4.06 27.52
N GLY A 87 -34.59 -3.97 26.33
CA GLY A 87 -35.97 -3.48 26.14
C GLY A 87 -36.22 -2.83 24.76
N GLU A 88 -37.24 -3.29 24.04
CA GLU A 88 -37.68 -2.84 22.70
C GLU A 88 -38.06 -1.34 22.60
N PRO A 89 -38.07 -0.72 21.39
CA PRO A 89 -38.22 0.73 21.25
C PRO A 89 -39.69 1.17 21.30
N ALA A 90 -40.00 2.14 22.17
CA ALA A 90 -41.25 2.90 22.13
C ALA A 90 -41.06 4.21 21.35
N VAL A 91 -42.07 4.54 20.54
CA VAL A 91 -42.12 5.66 19.59
C VAL A 91 -42.81 6.86 20.23
N ALA A 92 -42.26 8.08 20.10
CA ALA A 92 -42.92 9.39 20.25
C ALA A 92 -41.96 10.46 19.66
N SER A 93 -42.22 11.25 18.60
CA SER A 93 -43.26 12.24 18.23
C SER A 93 -43.03 13.66 18.76
N GLY A 94 -42.70 14.60 17.83
CA GLY A 94 -42.81 16.08 17.92
C GLY A 94 -41.82 16.79 18.85
N GLU A 95 -41.27 17.99 18.61
CA GLU A 95 -41.57 19.10 17.70
C GLU A 95 -40.28 19.94 17.46
N ALA A 96 -40.31 20.80 16.45
CA ALA A 96 -39.22 21.66 15.99
C ALA A 96 -39.11 22.98 16.76
N ASP A 97 -37.90 23.56 16.85
CA ASP A 97 -37.72 25.02 16.91
C ASP A 97 -36.36 25.46 16.31
N ASP A 98 -36.38 26.67 15.76
CA ASP A 98 -35.50 27.28 14.76
C ASP A 98 -34.25 27.97 15.32
N GLY A 99 -33.27 28.24 14.43
CA GLY A 99 -32.61 29.54 14.43
C GLY A 99 -31.08 29.64 14.61
N ALA A 100 -30.37 29.63 13.48
CA ALA A 100 -29.26 30.53 13.08
C ALA A 100 -27.88 30.50 13.79
N GLY A 101 -26.82 30.50 12.96
CA GLY A 101 -25.50 31.03 13.33
C GLY A 101 -24.32 30.29 12.71
N ALA A 102 -23.96 30.63 11.47
CA ALA A 102 -22.76 30.16 10.79
C ALA A 102 -21.48 30.56 11.55
N ALA A 103 -20.55 29.62 11.72
CA ALA A 103 -19.18 29.87 12.15
C ALA A 103 -18.22 28.97 11.35
N GLU A 104 -17.24 29.61 10.73
CA GLU A 104 -16.15 29.02 9.95
C GLU A 104 -15.07 28.38 10.85
N ASP A 105 -14.47 27.29 10.32
CA ASP A 105 -13.23 26.59 10.74
C ASP A 105 -13.16 25.89 12.13
N PRO A 106 -12.26 24.90 12.38
CA PRO A 106 -11.21 24.35 11.52
C PRO A 106 -11.27 22.81 11.30
N ALA A 107 -10.53 22.38 10.28
CA ALA A 107 -10.41 21.02 9.75
C ALA A 107 -10.13 19.89 10.75
N ALA A 108 -10.90 18.79 10.63
CA ALA A 108 -10.58 17.47 11.16
C ALA A 108 -10.09 16.56 10.02
N PRO A 109 -8.84 16.05 10.04
CA PRO A 109 -8.38 15.03 9.11
C PRO A 109 -8.28 13.66 9.79
N SER A 110 -8.88 12.65 9.17
CA SER A 110 -8.38 11.26 9.20
C SER A 110 -8.58 10.60 7.83
N ALA A 111 -8.13 11.31 6.80
CA ALA A 111 -7.65 10.72 5.56
C ALA A 111 -6.13 10.96 5.55
N PHE A 112 -5.36 10.11 6.22
CA PHE A 112 -3.91 10.23 6.28
C PHE A 112 -3.25 9.36 5.21
N GLU A 113 -3.27 9.82 3.96
CA GLU A 113 -2.03 10.14 3.24
C GLU A 113 -2.37 11.23 2.22
N ASP A 114 -1.51 12.24 2.14
CA ASP A 114 -1.38 13.34 1.16
C ASP A 114 -1.33 14.71 1.84
N LEU A 115 -0.11 15.13 2.22
CA LEU A 115 0.33 16.52 2.20
C LEU A 115 1.87 16.50 2.04
N GLU A 116 2.35 16.87 0.85
CA GLU A 116 3.74 17.27 0.63
C GLU A 116 3.98 18.64 1.29
N VAL A 117 5.16 18.79 1.88
CA VAL A 117 5.66 20.04 2.47
C VAL A 117 6.65 20.62 1.47
N GLU A 118 6.38 21.83 0.97
CA GLU A 118 7.34 22.62 0.19
C GLU A 118 8.60 22.91 1.03
N PRO A 119 9.83 22.74 0.49
CA PRO A 119 11.04 22.98 1.24
C PRO A 119 11.33 24.49 1.33
N VAL A 120 11.50 25.01 2.55
CA VAL A 120 12.13 26.31 2.78
C VAL A 120 13.63 26.09 2.90
N GLY A 121 14.40 26.78 2.06
CA GLY A 121 15.82 26.59 1.83
C GLY A 121 16.73 26.83 3.02
N GLU A 122 17.92 26.23 2.90
CA GLU A 122 19.09 26.43 3.74
C GLU A 122 19.61 27.88 3.63
N GLU A 123 19.77 28.56 4.77
CA GLU A 123 20.76 29.62 4.90
C GLU A 123 21.53 29.46 6.24
N GLY A 124 22.79 29.07 6.10
CA GLY A 124 23.94 29.90 6.47
C GLY A 124 24.05 30.44 7.89
N ALA A 125 25.09 30.00 8.59
CA ALA A 125 25.56 30.51 9.87
C ALA A 125 25.96 32.01 9.87
N ALA A 126 25.67 32.71 10.97
CA ALA A 126 26.46 33.85 11.49
C ALA A 126 26.18 34.11 12.99
N ALA A 127 27.22 34.53 13.71
CA ALA A 127 27.29 34.75 15.16
C ALA A 127 26.97 36.24 15.56
N PRO A 128 27.22 36.75 16.79
CA PRO A 128 26.17 37.36 17.65
C PRO A 128 26.29 38.89 17.95
N ALA A 129 25.26 39.42 18.64
CA ALA A 129 25.14 40.65 19.48
C ALA A 129 24.82 42.02 18.78
N PRO A 130 24.39 43.11 19.49
CA PRO A 130 23.77 43.28 20.84
C PRO A 130 22.49 44.18 20.89
N ASP A 131 21.87 44.23 22.08
CA ASP A 131 21.06 45.30 22.76
C ASP A 131 20.16 46.29 21.99
N GLY A 132 18.91 46.45 22.48
CA GLY A 132 18.20 47.75 22.46
C GLY A 132 16.68 47.74 22.17
N GLU A 133 15.90 47.93 23.23
CA GLU A 133 14.62 48.68 23.31
C GLU A 133 13.38 48.25 22.50
N SER A 134 12.36 47.80 23.24
CA SER A 134 10.97 47.61 22.81
C SER A 134 10.21 48.95 22.67
N PRO A 135 9.28 49.06 21.70
CA PRO A 135 8.06 49.88 21.88
C PRO A 135 6.75 49.07 21.76
N PRO A 136 5.61 49.65 22.18
CA PRO A 136 4.47 48.90 22.74
C PRO A 136 3.28 48.66 21.77
N ASP A 137 2.50 47.64 22.15
CA ASP A 137 1.07 47.35 21.90
C ASP A 137 0.38 47.91 20.63
N ALA A 138 0.00 46.97 19.74
CA ALA A 138 -1.31 47.00 19.09
C ALA A 138 -1.76 45.60 18.63
N ALA A 139 -2.98 45.25 19.01
CA ALA A 139 -3.87 44.21 18.46
C ALA A 139 -3.54 42.72 18.73
N ARG A 140 -4.04 42.25 19.89
CA ARG A 140 -4.24 40.85 20.25
C ARG A 140 -4.96 40.06 19.14
N SER A 141 -4.25 39.11 18.53
CA SER A 141 -4.87 37.97 17.85
C SER A 141 -5.66 37.10 18.85
N PRO A 142 -6.77 36.47 18.46
CA PRO A 142 -7.60 35.69 19.36
C PRO A 142 -6.79 34.51 19.92
N ARG A 143 -6.77 34.42 21.26
CA ARG A 143 -6.08 33.38 22.03
C ARG A 143 -6.48 31.99 21.51
N ARG A 144 -5.54 31.27 20.89
CA ARG A 144 -5.66 29.82 20.68
C ARG A 144 -5.98 29.19 22.03
N ARG A 145 -7.16 28.58 22.17
CA ARG A 145 -7.55 27.81 23.37
C ARG A 145 -6.42 26.83 23.70
N GLY A 146 -5.94 26.91 24.95
CA GLY A 146 -4.74 26.22 25.40
C GLY A 146 -4.81 24.71 25.20
N ARG A 147 -3.82 24.14 24.50
CA ARG A 147 -3.53 22.71 24.58
C ARG A 147 -2.95 22.44 25.96
N THR A 148 -3.73 21.87 26.87
CA THR A 148 -3.22 21.38 28.16
C THR A 148 -2.13 20.34 27.90
N PRO A 149 -0.96 20.42 28.56
CA PRO A 149 0.13 19.48 28.37
C PRO A 149 -0.27 18.03 28.68
N LEU A 150 0.26 17.06 27.94
CA LEU A 150 -0.12 15.64 28.08
C LEU A 150 0.10 15.10 29.50
N GLU A 151 1.13 15.57 30.21
CA GLU A 151 1.38 15.20 31.61
C GLU A 151 0.25 15.55 32.57
N THR A 152 -0.59 16.53 32.22
CA THR A 152 -1.78 16.87 33.01
C THR A 152 -2.96 15.94 32.77
N LYS A 153 -2.88 15.11 31.71
CA LYS A 153 -3.99 14.26 31.23
C LYS A 153 -3.72 12.77 31.36
N LEU A 154 -2.45 12.36 31.43
CA LEU A 154 -2.03 10.97 31.48
C LEU A 154 -1.09 10.71 32.66
N SER A 155 -1.38 9.66 33.42
CA SER A 155 -0.55 9.19 34.52
C SER A 155 0.12 7.86 34.20
N ARG A 156 1.32 7.65 34.74
CA ARG A 156 2.00 6.33 34.64
C ARG A 156 1.13 5.26 35.28
N GLY A 157 0.99 4.12 34.61
CA GLY A 157 0.19 2.99 35.06
C GLY A 157 -1.29 3.04 34.67
N GLN A 158 -1.78 4.20 34.19
CA GLN A 158 -3.16 4.38 33.73
C GLN A 158 -3.47 3.42 32.58
N GLU A 159 -4.66 2.83 32.62
CA GLU A 159 -5.19 2.01 31.53
C GLU A 159 -5.98 2.89 30.56
N ILE A 160 -5.72 2.74 29.26
CA ILE A 160 -6.38 3.52 28.21
C ILE A 160 -6.72 2.63 27.01
N LEU A 161 -7.78 2.98 26.29
CA LEU A 161 -8.12 2.35 25.01
C LEU A 161 -7.33 2.99 23.88
N VAL A 162 -6.69 2.17 23.07
CA VAL A 162 -5.90 2.64 21.93
C VAL A 162 -6.10 1.74 20.71
N GLN A 163 -6.12 2.36 19.54
CA GLN A 163 -6.10 1.70 18.24
C GLN A 163 -4.74 1.90 17.57
N VAL A 164 -4.20 0.86 16.96
CA VAL A 164 -2.96 0.97 16.18
C VAL A 164 -3.24 1.71 14.88
N SER A 165 -2.58 2.85 14.67
CA SER A 165 -2.70 3.67 13.46
C SER A 165 -1.57 3.44 12.46
N LYS A 166 -0.38 3.03 12.93
CA LYS A 166 0.75 2.65 12.07
C LYS A 166 1.51 1.46 12.65
N GLU A 167 2.01 0.61 11.75
CA GLU A 167 2.88 -0.52 12.08
C GLU A 167 4.20 -0.08 12.73
N PRO A 168 4.86 -0.96 13.50
CA PRO A 168 6.19 -0.68 14.03
C PRO A 168 7.19 -0.56 12.88
N MET A 169 8.09 0.43 12.94
CA MET A 169 9.10 0.66 11.91
C MET A 169 10.50 0.57 12.52
N GLY A 170 11.26 -0.44 12.10
CA GLY A 170 12.63 -0.66 12.57
C GLY A 170 12.69 -0.80 14.10
N THR A 171 13.38 0.13 14.77
CA THR A 171 13.49 0.16 16.24
C THR A 171 12.32 0.86 16.93
N LYS A 172 11.45 1.56 16.19
CA LYS A 172 10.30 2.28 16.74
C LYS A 172 9.08 1.35 16.85
N GLY A 173 8.43 1.34 18.01
CA GLY A 173 7.16 0.64 18.20
C GLY A 173 6.01 1.28 17.39
N SER A 174 4.85 0.62 17.39
CA SER A 174 3.66 1.06 16.65
C SER A 174 3.19 2.45 17.08
N ARG A 175 2.64 3.24 16.16
CA ARG A 175 1.90 4.47 16.53
C ARG A 175 0.46 4.10 16.87
N VAL A 176 -0.04 4.66 17.95
CA VAL A 176 -1.42 4.44 18.41
C VAL A 176 -2.19 5.73 18.61
N THR A 177 -3.52 5.64 18.61
CA THR A 177 -4.46 6.73 18.84
C THR A 177 -5.57 6.28 19.77
N SER A 178 -6.09 7.19 20.60
CA SER A 178 -7.31 6.96 21.39
C SER A 178 -8.59 7.27 20.61
N TYR A 179 -8.48 7.91 19.44
CA TYR A 179 -9.60 8.10 18.52
C TYR A 179 -9.89 6.79 17.81
N ILE A 180 -10.82 6.01 18.36
CA ILE A 180 -11.19 4.71 17.83
C ILE A 180 -12.03 4.89 16.57
N SER A 181 -11.73 4.09 15.56
CA SER A 181 -12.51 4.01 14.32
C SER A 181 -12.84 2.56 13.97
N LEU A 182 -14.12 2.28 13.69
CA LEU A 182 -14.61 1.00 13.25
C LEU A 182 -15.13 1.13 11.82
N ALA A 183 -14.51 0.39 10.91
CA ALA A 183 -14.76 0.49 9.49
C ALA A 183 -15.88 -0.47 9.04
N GLY A 184 -17.07 0.09 8.78
CA GLY A 184 -18.18 -0.58 8.15
C GLY A 184 -18.12 -0.51 6.64
N ARG A 185 -19.15 -1.03 5.98
CA ARG A 185 -19.20 -1.09 4.52
C ARG A 185 -19.42 0.30 3.91
N TYR A 186 -20.36 1.05 4.48
CA TYR A 186 -20.81 2.35 4.02
C TYR A 186 -20.34 3.47 4.95
N LEU A 187 -20.17 3.16 6.22
CA LEU A 187 -19.80 4.12 7.26
C LEU A 187 -18.50 3.74 7.95
N VAL A 188 -17.78 4.74 8.44
CA VAL A 188 -16.77 4.57 9.49
C VAL A 188 -17.34 5.15 10.77
N TYR A 189 -17.53 4.32 11.79
CA TYR A 189 -18.02 4.75 13.08
C TYR A 189 -16.86 5.18 13.97
N MET A 190 -16.97 6.35 14.58
CA MET A 190 -15.97 6.95 15.46
C MET A 190 -16.62 7.20 16.83
N PRO A 191 -16.68 6.19 17.71
CA PRO A 191 -17.41 6.28 18.98
C PRO A 191 -16.87 7.37 19.92
N THR A 192 -15.59 7.74 19.77
CA THR A 192 -14.89 8.69 20.64
C THR A 192 -14.95 10.15 20.15
N THR A 193 -15.77 10.44 19.12
CA THR A 193 -15.93 11.77 18.53
C THR A 193 -17.38 11.96 18.12
N ASP A 194 -17.87 13.18 17.96
CA ASP A 194 -19.26 13.42 17.48
C ASP A 194 -19.34 13.91 16.03
N HIS A 195 -18.22 13.87 15.29
CA HIS A 195 -18.15 14.43 13.95
C HIS A 195 -18.88 13.56 12.90
N ILE A 196 -19.73 14.20 12.09
CA ILE A 196 -20.32 13.59 10.89
C ILE A 196 -19.67 14.19 9.64
N GLY A 197 -18.96 13.35 8.90
CA GLY A 197 -18.25 13.71 7.66
C GLY A 197 -18.70 12.90 6.46
N VAL A 198 -18.45 13.43 5.26
CA VAL A 198 -18.70 12.74 3.98
C VAL A 198 -17.42 12.70 3.15
N SER A 199 -17.09 11.52 2.60
CA SER A 199 -15.89 11.28 1.81
C SER A 199 -15.66 12.37 0.75
N ARG A 200 -14.41 12.84 0.64
CA ARG A 200 -14.00 13.88 -0.33
C ARG A 200 -14.24 13.49 -1.80
N ARG A 201 -14.35 12.18 -2.08
CA ARG A 201 -14.51 11.65 -3.44
C ARG A 201 -15.92 11.80 -4.02
N ILE A 202 -16.94 12.07 -3.18
CA ILE A 202 -18.30 12.33 -3.65
C ILE A 202 -18.34 13.78 -4.14
N ALA A 203 -18.40 14.02 -5.45
CA ALA A 203 -18.32 15.38 -5.98
C ALA A 203 -19.66 16.14 -5.89
N ASP A 204 -20.79 15.42 -5.91
CA ASP A 204 -22.12 16.00 -5.88
C ASP A 204 -22.47 16.53 -4.48
N GLU A 205 -22.64 17.84 -4.40
CA GLU A 205 -22.96 18.56 -3.17
C GLU A 205 -24.39 18.27 -2.67
N ALA A 206 -25.35 18.01 -3.57
CA ALA A 206 -26.71 17.66 -3.19
C ALA A 206 -26.73 16.28 -2.51
N GLU A 207 -26.01 15.31 -3.09
CA GLU A 207 -25.88 13.98 -2.53
C GLU A 207 -25.13 14.00 -1.18
N ARG A 208 -24.09 14.84 -1.04
CA ARG A 208 -23.40 15.03 0.25
C ARG A 208 -24.35 15.47 1.36
N ARG A 209 -25.19 16.46 1.10
CA ARG A 209 -26.16 16.95 2.09
C ARG A 209 -27.16 15.85 2.43
N ARG A 210 -27.75 15.20 1.42
CA ARG A 210 -28.69 14.08 1.62
C ARG A 210 -28.09 12.98 2.51
N LEU A 211 -26.86 12.57 2.24
CA LEU A 211 -26.16 11.53 3.00
C LEU A 211 -25.85 11.97 4.44
N LYS A 212 -25.44 13.23 4.63
CA LYS A 212 -25.18 13.80 5.96
C LYS A 212 -26.46 13.85 6.79
N ASP A 213 -27.57 14.31 6.21
CA ASP A 213 -28.87 14.39 6.88
C ASP A 213 -29.39 12.99 7.23
N LEU A 214 -29.22 12.03 6.32
CA LEU A 214 -29.60 10.64 6.55
C LEU A 214 -28.87 10.04 7.75
N VAL A 215 -27.54 10.16 7.80
CA VAL A 215 -26.74 9.63 8.93
C VAL A 215 -27.06 10.36 10.22
N THR A 216 -27.29 11.68 10.16
CA THR A 216 -27.70 12.47 11.33
C THR A 216 -29.02 11.95 11.90
N SER A 217 -29.99 11.62 11.04
CA SER A 217 -31.30 11.08 11.45
C SER A 217 -31.25 9.65 12.00
N LEU A 218 -30.20 8.90 11.68
CA LEU A 218 -30.01 7.50 12.09
C LEU A 218 -29.04 7.33 13.26
N ARG A 219 -28.48 8.44 13.74
CA ARG A 219 -27.46 8.44 14.77
C ARG A 219 -27.98 7.79 16.06
N PRO A 220 -27.21 6.90 16.70
CA PRO A 220 -27.57 6.36 18.01
C PRO A 220 -27.70 7.47 19.07
N ALA A 221 -28.62 7.27 20.02
CA ALA A 221 -28.79 8.19 21.15
C ALA A 221 -27.55 8.30 22.04
N GLU A 222 -26.73 7.24 22.09
CA GLU A 222 -25.47 7.16 22.82
C GLU A 222 -24.35 8.05 22.24
N GLY A 223 -24.60 8.69 21.08
CA GLY A 223 -23.64 9.57 20.43
C GLY A 223 -22.67 8.85 19.49
N GLY A 224 -21.50 9.45 19.26
CA GLY A 224 -20.49 8.95 18.33
C GLY A 224 -20.66 9.49 16.90
N GLY A 225 -19.55 9.55 16.18
CA GLY A 225 -19.38 10.21 14.89
C GLY A 225 -19.36 9.20 13.76
N PHE A 226 -19.58 9.69 12.54
CA PHE A 226 -19.66 8.83 11.36
C PHE A 226 -19.00 9.50 10.16
N ILE A 227 -18.26 8.73 9.37
CA ILE A 227 -17.77 9.16 8.07
C ILE A 227 -18.43 8.33 6.98
N VAL A 228 -19.13 8.99 6.06
CA VAL A 228 -19.76 8.34 4.90
C VAL A 228 -18.71 8.04 3.84
N ARG A 229 -18.62 6.76 3.43
CA ARG A 229 -17.70 6.27 2.39
C ARG A 229 -18.23 6.54 0.98
N THR A 230 -17.38 6.38 -0.03
CA THR A 230 -17.71 6.68 -1.44
C THR A 230 -18.72 5.71 -2.06
N VAL A 231 -18.89 4.50 -1.51
CA VAL A 231 -19.77 3.44 -2.05
C VAL A 231 -21.26 3.69 -1.71
N CYS A 232 -21.61 4.90 -1.29
CA CYS A 232 -22.89 5.25 -0.68
C CYS A 232 -23.90 5.92 -1.61
N GLU A 233 -23.47 6.28 -2.82
CA GLU A 233 -24.31 7.00 -3.78
C GLU A 233 -25.57 6.20 -4.12
N GLY A 234 -26.74 6.83 -3.95
CA GLY A 234 -28.04 6.21 -4.24
C GLY A 234 -28.52 5.14 -3.25
N LEU A 235 -27.82 4.92 -2.13
CA LEU A 235 -28.24 3.94 -1.13
C LEU A 235 -29.45 4.40 -0.31
N SER A 236 -30.16 3.40 0.23
CA SER A 236 -31.39 3.57 1.01
C SER A 236 -31.14 3.67 2.52
N LYS A 237 -32.08 4.28 3.25
CA LYS A 237 -32.05 4.39 4.72
C LYS A 237 -31.82 3.06 5.45
N ARG A 238 -32.36 1.96 4.91
CA ARG A 238 -32.26 0.61 5.51
C ARG A 238 -30.82 0.08 5.53
N GLU A 239 -30.05 0.37 4.49
CA GLU A 239 -28.67 -0.11 4.37
C GLU A 239 -27.74 0.62 5.35
N PHE A 240 -27.93 1.93 5.52
CA PHE A 240 -27.23 2.70 6.54
C PHE A 240 -27.58 2.22 7.95
N GLN A 241 -28.85 1.96 8.24
CA GLN A 241 -29.26 1.46 9.56
C GLN A 241 -28.61 0.11 9.88
N ALA A 242 -28.53 -0.80 8.92
CA ALA A 242 -27.88 -2.10 9.12
C ALA A 242 -26.39 -1.94 9.45
N ASP A 243 -25.68 -1.06 8.75
CA ASP A 243 -24.26 -0.78 8.97
C ASP A 243 -24.03 -0.09 10.33
N ILE A 244 -24.86 0.89 10.71
CA ILE A 244 -24.83 1.53 12.05
C ILE A 244 -25.02 0.48 13.14
N ASN A 245 -26.06 -0.36 13.03
CA ASN A 245 -26.34 -1.41 14.02
C ASN A 245 -25.22 -2.45 14.11
N TYR A 246 -24.53 -2.74 13.01
CA TYR A 246 -23.34 -3.59 13.03
C TYR A 246 -22.22 -2.91 13.81
N LEU A 247 -21.89 -1.67 13.50
CA LEU A 247 -20.78 -0.93 14.10
C LEU A 247 -20.97 -0.64 15.58
N THR A 248 -22.17 -0.25 16.01
CA THR A 248 -22.49 -0.01 17.43
C THR A 248 -22.41 -1.30 18.24
N ARG A 249 -22.90 -2.43 17.71
CA ARG A 249 -22.76 -3.74 18.36
C ARG A 249 -21.31 -4.18 18.47
N GLN A 250 -20.48 -3.94 17.45
CA GLN A 250 -19.04 -4.21 17.55
C GLN A 250 -18.41 -3.36 18.65
N TRP A 251 -18.74 -2.07 18.72
CA TRP A 251 -18.23 -1.18 19.77
C TRP A 251 -18.64 -1.63 21.17
N GLY A 252 -19.91 -2.00 21.37
CA GLY A 252 -20.38 -2.53 22.65
C GLY A 252 -19.62 -3.77 23.11
N ARG A 253 -19.24 -4.67 22.19
CA ARG A 253 -18.37 -5.83 22.51
C ARG A 253 -16.98 -5.41 22.95
N VAL A 254 -16.41 -4.39 22.32
CA VAL A 254 -15.09 -3.86 22.70
C VAL A 254 -15.12 -3.26 24.10
N LEU A 255 -16.14 -2.44 24.40
CA LEU A 255 -16.33 -1.85 25.72
C LEU A 255 -16.51 -2.92 26.80
N HIS A 256 -17.45 -3.85 26.60
CA HIS A 256 -17.69 -4.93 27.56
C HIS A 256 -16.43 -5.77 27.82
N LYS A 257 -15.68 -6.11 26.77
CA LYS A 257 -14.41 -6.83 26.92
C LYS A 257 -13.39 -6.00 27.70
N SER A 258 -13.32 -4.68 27.46
CA SER A 258 -12.39 -3.79 28.14
C SER A 258 -12.62 -3.66 29.65
N GLU A 259 -13.88 -3.82 30.09
CA GLU A 259 -14.23 -3.84 31.52
C GLU A 259 -13.79 -5.15 32.18
N SER A 260 -13.86 -6.25 31.43
CA SER A 260 -13.56 -7.61 31.94
C SER A 260 -12.07 -7.98 31.99
N VAL A 261 -11.19 -7.26 31.26
CA VAL A 261 -9.76 -7.60 31.15
C VAL A 261 -8.86 -6.44 31.60
N SER A 262 -7.73 -6.75 32.25
CA SER A 262 -6.70 -5.76 32.60
C SER A 262 -5.71 -5.55 31.45
N ALA A 263 -5.08 -4.39 31.39
CA ALA A 263 -4.06 -4.10 30.38
C ALA A 263 -2.71 -4.81 30.69
N PRO A 264 -1.94 -5.23 29.67
CA PRO A 264 -2.22 -5.10 28.23
C PRO A 264 -3.09 -6.24 27.68
N ALA A 265 -4.12 -5.92 26.88
CA ALA A 265 -4.98 -6.93 26.27
C ALA A 265 -5.53 -6.48 24.91
N MET A 266 -5.60 -7.40 23.94
CA MET A 266 -6.27 -7.15 22.65
C MET A 266 -7.79 -7.26 22.80
N LEU A 267 -8.50 -6.18 22.47
CA LEU A 267 -9.94 -6.10 22.61
C LEU A 267 -10.66 -6.40 21.29
N TYR A 268 -10.11 -5.90 20.18
CA TYR A 268 -10.64 -6.06 18.85
C TYR A 268 -9.52 -6.38 17.88
N TYR A 269 -9.78 -7.37 17.03
CA TYR A 269 -8.94 -7.69 15.88
C TYR A 269 -9.65 -7.14 14.64
N ASP A 270 -8.96 -6.30 13.85
CA ASP A 270 -9.54 -5.74 12.64
C ASP A 270 -9.75 -6.81 11.56
N MET A 271 -10.61 -6.49 10.60
CA MET A 271 -11.00 -7.41 9.54
C MET A 271 -9.79 -7.98 8.80
N ASP A 272 -9.74 -9.30 8.62
CA ASP A 272 -8.71 -9.94 7.78
C ASP A 272 -8.90 -9.62 6.29
N GLN A 273 -7.97 -10.08 5.44
CA GLN A 273 -8.04 -9.76 4.01
C GLN A 273 -9.34 -10.21 3.34
N VAL A 274 -9.90 -11.36 3.74
CA VAL A 274 -11.17 -11.87 3.20
C VAL A 274 -12.31 -10.92 3.58
N GLN A 275 -12.41 -10.57 4.86
CA GLN A 275 -13.45 -9.71 5.38
C GLN A 275 -13.36 -8.30 4.77
N ARG A 276 -12.15 -7.74 4.61
CA ARG A 276 -11.94 -6.45 3.94
C ARG A 276 -12.38 -6.50 2.48
N THR A 277 -12.02 -7.56 1.73
CA THR A 277 -12.48 -7.73 0.35
C THR A 277 -14.00 -7.82 0.26
N VAL A 278 -14.65 -8.61 1.12
CA VAL A 278 -16.11 -8.72 1.14
C VAL A 278 -16.77 -7.38 1.50
N ARG A 279 -16.21 -6.64 2.47
CA ARG A 279 -16.71 -5.32 2.84
C ARG A 279 -16.57 -4.32 1.69
N ASP A 280 -15.38 -4.18 1.11
CA ASP A 280 -15.02 -3.07 0.24
C ASP A 280 -15.24 -3.34 -1.27
N LEU A 281 -15.24 -4.62 -1.71
CA LEU A 281 -15.29 -5.00 -3.13
C LEU A 281 -16.55 -5.77 -3.53
N PHE A 282 -17.24 -6.44 -2.60
CA PHE A 282 -18.39 -7.28 -2.96
C PHE A 282 -19.68 -6.47 -3.18
N THR A 283 -19.80 -5.80 -4.33
CA THR A 283 -20.96 -4.98 -4.71
C THR A 283 -21.91 -5.72 -5.66
N ALA A 284 -23.00 -5.06 -6.08
CA ALA A 284 -23.95 -5.62 -7.04
C ALA A 284 -23.33 -5.92 -8.43
N GLU A 285 -22.17 -5.34 -8.76
CA GLU A 285 -21.41 -5.62 -9.98
C GLU A 285 -20.71 -6.99 -9.95
N VAL A 286 -20.42 -7.50 -8.75
CA VAL A 286 -19.77 -8.79 -8.56
C VAL A 286 -20.80 -9.89 -8.79
N GLY A 287 -20.57 -10.69 -9.83
CA GLY A 287 -21.43 -11.79 -10.21
C GLY A 287 -21.37 -12.97 -9.24
N ARG A 288 -20.17 -13.32 -8.76
CA ARG A 288 -19.96 -14.46 -7.86
C ARG A 288 -18.68 -14.30 -7.03
N ILE A 289 -18.71 -14.79 -5.80
CA ILE A 289 -17.54 -15.10 -4.98
C ILE A 289 -17.36 -16.62 -4.98
N TRP A 290 -16.16 -17.08 -5.29
CA TRP A 290 -15.75 -18.47 -5.12
C TRP A 290 -14.76 -18.59 -3.97
N VAL A 291 -14.92 -19.62 -3.15
CA VAL A 291 -14.08 -19.87 -1.97
C VAL A 291 -13.74 -21.35 -1.94
N ASP A 292 -12.48 -21.72 -1.73
CA ASP A 292 -12.05 -23.12 -1.67
C ASP A 292 -12.00 -23.70 -0.24
N SER A 293 -12.30 -22.89 0.77
CA SER A 293 -12.29 -23.29 2.18
C SER A 293 -13.71 -23.27 2.76
N PRO A 294 -14.24 -24.41 3.24
CA PRO A 294 -15.56 -24.47 3.88
C PRO A 294 -15.68 -23.56 5.11
N ARG A 295 -14.59 -23.45 5.88
CA ARG A 295 -14.53 -22.56 7.05
C ARG A 295 -14.69 -21.10 6.65
N GLU A 296 -13.96 -20.66 5.62
CA GLU A 296 -14.04 -19.27 5.15
C GLU A 296 -15.36 -19.00 4.44
N HIS A 297 -15.89 -19.97 3.70
CA HIS A 297 -17.22 -19.86 3.09
C HIS A 297 -18.30 -19.55 4.15
N GLN A 298 -18.31 -20.28 5.27
CA GLN A 298 -19.25 -20.01 6.37
C GLN A 298 -19.05 -18.63 6.99
N ARG A 299 -17.79 -18.22 7.26
CA ARG A 299 -17.46 -16.89 7.78
C ARG A 299 -17.95 -15.77 6.87
N ILE A 300 -17.78 -15.93 5.55
CA ILE A 300 -18.23 -14.95 4.55
C ILE A 300 -19.76 -14.88 4.51
N LEU A 301 -20.45 -16.02 4.59
CA LEU A 301 -21.92 -16.05 4.64
C LEU A 301 -22.46 -15.28 5.86
N GLU A 302 -21.89 -15.48 7.04
CA GLU A 302 -22.27 -14.75 8.27
C GLU A 302 -22.03 -13.24 8.15
N LEU A 303 -20.89 -12.84 7.58
CA LEU A 303 -20.57 -11.43 7.35
C LEU A 303 -21.55 -10.80 6.35
N VAL A 304 -21.84 -11.48 5.25
CA VAL A 304 -22.72 -10.98 4.19
C VAL A 304 -24.17 -10.94 4.63
N ASP A 305 -24.61 -11.88 5.47
CA ASP A 305 -25.95 -11.85 6.08
C ASP A 305 -26.17 -10.56 6.87
N THR A 306 -25.11 -10.08 7.53
CA THR A 306 -25.15 -8.85 8.32
C THR A 306 -25.02 -7.59 7.45
N LEU A 307 -24.07 -7.58 6.49
CA LEU A 307 -23.72 -6.36 5.74
C LEU A 307 -24.52 -6.17 4.44
N ALA A 308 -24.84 -7.25 3.73
CA ALA A 308 -25.47 -7.20 2.40
C ALA A 308 -26.26 -8.49 2.08
N PRO A 309 -27.35 -8.81 2.82
CA PRO A 309 -28.05 -10.10 2.70
C PRO A 309 -28.54 -10.42 1.27
N ARG A 310 -28.86 -9.40 0.47
CA ARG A 310 -29.29 -9.54 -0.94
C ARG A 310 -28.23 -10.20 -1.84
N LEU A 311 -26.96 -10.13 -1.46
CA LEU A 311 -25.86 -10.69 -2.26
C LEU A 311 -25.47 -12.11 -1.84
N LYS A 312 -26.07 -12.65 -0.77
CA LYS A 312 -25.73 -13.96 -0.18
C LYS A 312 -25.74 -15.11 -1.19
N GLY A 313 -26.73 -15.13 -2.09
CA GLY A 313 -26.86 -16.17 -3.13
C GLY A 313 -25.77 -16.15 -4.22
N ARG A 314 -24.82 -15.21 -4.17
CA ARG A 314 -23.69 -15.12 -5.09
C ARG A 314 -22.39 -15.69 -4.51
N ILE A 315 -22.42 -16.27 -3.31
CA ILE A 315 -21.25 -16.90 -2.68
C ILE A 315 -21.35 -18.40 -2.94
N ALA A 316 -20.28 -19.00 -3.43
CA ALA A 316 -20.23 -20.42 -3.74
C ALA A 316 -18.93 -21.03 -3.19
N LEU A 317 -19.08 -22.21 -2.57
CA LEU A 317 -17.96 -23.08 -2.23
C LEU A 317 -17.48 -23.79 -3.51
N TYR A 318 -16.17 -23.81 -3.69
CA TYR A 318 -15.50 -24.55 -4.75
C TYR A 318 -15.05 -25.90 -4.21
N GLU A 319 -15.50 -26.99 -4.84
CA GLU A 319 -15.33 -28.36 -4.34
C GLU A 319 -14.60 -29.28 -5.34
N GLU A 320 -14.13 -28.74 -6.47
CA GLU A 320 -13.40 -29.55 -7.44
C GLU A 320 -11.99 -29.88 -6.94
N SER A 321 -11.43 -30.97 -7.45
CA SER A 321 -10.09 -31.45 -7.08
C SER A 321 -8.95 -30.56 -7.58
N THR A 322 -9.14 -29.85 -8.69
CA THR A 322 -8.12 -28.95 -9.24
C THR A 322 -8.03 -27.70 -8.36
N PRO A 323 -6.84 -27.22 -7.97
CA PRO A 323 -6.73 -25.99 -7.19
C PRO A 323 -7.48 -24.81 -7.83
N ILE A 324 -8.21 -24.04 -7.01
CA ILE A 324 -9.13 -23.01 -7.51
C ILE A 324 -8.44 -21.99 -8.44
N PHE A 325 -7.22 -21.54 -8.12
CA PHE A 325 -6.49 -20.60 -8.97
C PHE A 325 -5.99 -21.23 -10.27
N GLU A 326 -5.73 -22.53 -10.30
CA GLU A 326 -5.37 -23.24 -11.52
C GLU A 326 -6.59 -23.39 -12.43
N HIS A 327 -7.75 -23.77 -11.88
CA HIS A 327 -9.02 -23.88 -12.62
C HIS A 327 -9.39 -22.56 -13.32
N PHE A 328 -9.23 -21.43 -12.63
CA PHE A 328 -9.51 -20.10 -13.22
C PHE A 328 -8.34 -19.49 -13.99
N ALA A 329 -7.25 -20.25 -14.21
CA ALA A 329 -6.02 -19.79 -14.87
C ALA A 329 -5.43 -18.49 -14.27
N ILE A 330 -5.55 -18.35 -12.94
CA ILE A 330 -5.04 -17.21 -12.18
C ILE A 330 -3.54 -17.35 -11.95
N GLU A 331 -3.03 -18.54 -11.62
CA GLU A 331 -1.58 -18.75 -11.40
C GLU A 331 -0.77 -18.31 -12.62
N ALA A 332 -1.16 -18.80 -13.81
CA ALA A 332 -0.53 -18.40 -15.06
C ALA A 332 -0.63 -16.89 -15.35
N GLN A 333 -1.62 -16.17 -14.78
CA GLN A 333 -1.72 -14.71 -14.89
C GLN A 333 -0.83 -13.98 -13.88
N ILE A 334 -0.63 -14.55 -12.69
CA ILE A 334 0.31 -14.04 -11.69
C ILE A 334 1.74 -14.14 -12.24
N ASP A 335 2.12 -15.30 -12.79
CA ASP A 335 3.46 -15.51 -13.36
C ASP A 335 3.73 -14.52 -14.51
N ARG A 336 2.76 -14.37 -15.43
CA ARG A 336 2.83 -13.38 -16.51
C ARG A 336 2.87 -11.93 -16.00
N ALA A 337 2.32 -11.65 -14.83
CA ALA A 337 2.38 -10.32 -14.23
C ALA A 337 3.75 -10.00 -13.60
N LEU A 338 4.59 -11.01 -13.36
CA LEU A 338 5.99 -10.82 -12.95
C LEU A 338 6.92 -10.61 -14.16
N GLU A 339 6.49 -10.99 -15.36
CA GLU A 339 7.29 -10.78 -16.57
C GLU A 339 7.44 -9.29 -16.90
N ARG A 340 8.62 -8.91 -17.40
CA ARG A 340 8.90 -7.56 -17.94
C ARG A 340 8.02 -7.23 -19.15
N LYS A 341 7.68 -8.24 -19.97
CA LYS A 341 6.96 -8.08 -21.24
C LYS A 341 5.49 -8.47 -21.09
N VAL A 342 4.58 -7.62 -21.56
CA VAL A 342 3.13 -7.88 -21.53
C VAL A 342 2.56 -7.80 -22.94
N TRP A 343 1.98 -8.89 -23.44
CA TRP A 343 1.40 -8.91 -24.77
C TRP A 343 0.02 -8.27 -24.83
N LEU A 344 -0.22 -7.50 -25.90
CA LEU A 344 -1.52 -6.95 -26.28
C LEU A 344 -2.24 -7.94 -27.22
N LYS A 345 -3.57 -7.90 -27.25
CA LYS A 345 -4.42 -8.74 -28.12
C LYS A 345 -4.16 -8.48 -29.60
N SER A 346 -3.78 -7.25 -29.95
CA SER A 346 -3.39 -6.87 -31.31
C SER A 346 -2.03 -7.44 -31.76
N GLY A 347 -1.25 -8.05 -30.86
CA GLY A 347 0.10 -8.56 -31.14
C GLY A 347 1.23 -7.56 -30.85
N GLY A 348 0.89 -6.34 -30.43
CA GLY A 348 1.81 -5.43 -29.76
C GLY A 348 2.18 -5.91 -28.37
N TYR A 349 3.07 -5.18 -27.68
CA TYR A 349 3.45 -5.50 -26.31
C TYR A 349 3.90 -4.27 -25.54
N LEU A 350 3.78 -4.34 -24.21
CA LEU A 350 4.33 -3.38 -23.27
C LEU A 350 5.62 -3.94 -22.68
N ILE A 351 6.58 -3.06 -22.40
CA ILE A 351 7.75 -3.34 -21.58
C ILE A 351 7.66 -2.50 -20.32
N ILE A 352 7.56 -3.15 -19.17
CA ILE A 352 7.45 -2.48 -17.87
C ILE A 352 8.78 -2.61 -17.14
N GLU A 353 9.45 -1.49 -16.90
CA GLU A 353 10.73 -1.43 -16.17
C GLU A 353 10.62 -0.53 -14.95
N ARG A 354 11.08 -1.06 -13.82
CA ARG A 354 11.16 -0.32 -12.57
C ARG A 354 12.59 0.15 -12.35
N THR A 355 12.75 1.45 -12.11
CA THR A 355 14.00 2.04 -11.64
C THR A 355 13.89 2.36 -10.16
N GLU A 356 14.94 2.95 -9.59
CA GLU A 356 14.95 3.40 -8.20
C GLU A 356 13.88 4.47 -7.94
N ALA A 357 13.73 5.43 -8.86
CA ALA A 357 12.88 6.61 -8.67
C ALA A 357 11.50 6.48 -9.33
N LEU A 358 11.40 5.79 -10.47
CA LEU A 358 10.20 5.77 -11.30
C LEU A 358 9.97 4.43 -12.00
N THR A 359 8.78 4.25 -12.55
CA THR A 359 8.46 3.11 -13.44
C THR A 359 8.27 3.61 -14.86
N ALA A 360 9.02 3.04 -15.81
CA ALA A 360 8.91 3.33 -17.23
C ALA A 360 8.10 2.21 -17.92
N ILE A 361 7.19 2.60 -18.80
CA ILE A 361 6.37 1.68 -19.60
C ILE A 361 6.50 2.05 -21.07
N ASP A 362 7.05 1.16 -21.87
CA ASP A 362 7.25 1.34 -23.31
C ASP A 362 6.25 0.51 -24.14
N VAL A 363 5.65 1.12 -25.16
CA VAL A 363 4.60 0.51 -26.01
C VAL A 363 5.16 0.17 -27.39
N ASN A 364 5.02 -1.09 -27.80
CA ASN A 364 5.51 -1.58 -29.07
C ASN A 364 4.40 -2.21 -29.92
N THR A 365 4.42 -1.98 -31.25
CA THR A 365 3.47 -2.59 -32.21
C THR A 365 3.74 -4.06 -32.52
N GLY A 366 4.95 -4.57 -32.22
CA GLY A 366 5.32 -5.96 -32.44
C GLY A 366 5.35 -6.36 -33.92
N ARG A 367 4.93 -7.59 -34.24
CA ARG A 367 4.94 -8.13 -35.62
C ARG A 367 3.70 -7.73 -36.44
N TYR A 368 2.74 -7.04 -35.83
CA TYR A 368 1.50 -6.66 -36.49
C TYR A 368 1.66 -5.29 -37.15
N VAL A 369 2.07 -5.29 -38.42
CA VAL A 369 2.04 -4.10 -39.27
C VAL A 369 0.86 -4.28 -40.23
N GLY A 370 -0.25 -3.58 -39.96
CA GLY A 370 -1.43 -3.62 -40.82
C GLY A 370 -1.05 -3.27 -42.27
N LYS A 371 -1.49 -4.07 -43.24
CA LYS A 371 -1.08 -3.92 -44.65
C LYS A 371 -1.59 -2.65 -45.36
N LYS A 372 -2.42 -1.81 -44.71
CA LYS A 372 -3.13 -0.71 -45.38
C LYS A 372 -3.21 0.64 -44.66
N ASP A 373 -2.94 0.73 -43.34
CA ASP A 373 -2.89 2.03 -42.65
C ASP A 373 -2.04 1.93 -41.36
N GLN A 374 -0.89 2.60 -41.37
CA GLN A 374 0.07 2.55 -40.26
C GLN A 374 -0.39 3.42 -39.08
N ASP A 375 -0.96 4.59 -39.35
CA ASP A 375 -1.47 5.51 -38.32
C ASP A 375 -2.62 4.89 -37.53
N GLU A 376 -3.56 4.26 -38.22
CA GLU A 376 -4.71 3.60 -37.58
C GLU A 376 -4.24 2.42 -36.71
N THR A 377 -3.24 1.68 -37.17
CA THR A 377 -2.64 0.57 -36.41
C THR A 377 -1.95 1.08 -35.14
N ILE A 378 -1.21 2.20 -35.23
CA ILE A 378 -0.55 2.85 -34.09
C ILE A 378 -1.60 3.30 -33.07
N LEU A 379 -2.61 4.06 -33.51
CA LEU A 379 -3.66 4.56 -32.62
C LEU A 379 -4.37 3.41 -31.90
N ARG A 380 -4.76 2.36 -32.64
CA ARG A 380 -5.43 1.21 -32.04
C ARG A 380 -4.54 0.50 -31.01
N THR A 381 -3.25 0.38 -31.28
CA THR A 381 -2.28 -0.22 -30.35
C THR A 381 -2.15 0.63 -29.09
N ASN A 382 -2.04 1.96 -29.21
CA ASN A 382 -1.94 2.87 -28.07
C ASN A 382 -3.22 2.91 -27.24
N LEU A 383 -4.41 2.86 -27.85
CA LEU A 383 -5.68 2.77 -27.12
C LEU A 383 -5.77 1.47 -26.31
N GLU A 384 -5.36 0.35 -26.91
CA GLU A 384 -5.29 -0.93 -26.20
C GLU A 384 -4.25 -0.91 -25.08
N ALA A 385 -3.08 -0.34 -25.35
CA ALA A 385 -2.02 -0.15 -24.37
C ALA A 385 -2.50 0.68 -23.18
N ALA A 386 -3.25 1.76 -23.40
CA ALA A 386 -3.76 2.61 -22.32
C ALA A 386 -4.65 1.81 -21.34
N GLU A 387 -5.55 0.96 -21.83
CA GLU A 387 -6.36 0.09 -20.97
C GLU A 387 -5.52 -0.97 -20.24
N GLU A 388 -4.57 -1.58 -20.94
CA GLU A 388 -3.72 -2.63 -20.39
C GLU A 388 -2.73 -2.08 -19.35
N VAL A 389 -2.21 -0.86 -19.54
CA VAL A 389 -1.38 -0.16 -18.55
C VAL A 389 -2.14 -0.02 -17.24
N VAL A 390 -3.37 0.51 -17.26
CA VAL A 390 -4.17 0.66 -16.03
C VAL A 390 -4.42 -0.68 -15.35
N ARG A 391 -4.66 -1.75 -16.13
CA ARG A 391 -4.79 -3.10 -15.59
C ARG A 391 -3.50 -3.57 -14.91
N GLN A 392 -2.35 -3.38 -15.55
CA GLN A 392 -1.04 -3.77 -15.00
C GLN A 392 -0.66 -2.95 -13.77
N LEU A 393 -0.97 -1.65 -13.74
CA LEU A 393 -0.77 -0.79 -12.56
C LEU A 393 -1.54 -1.32 -11.35
N ARG A 394 -2.79 -1.75 -11.54
CA ARG A 394 -3.63 -2.36 -10.50
C ARG A 394 -3.13 -3.74 -10.09
N LEU A 395 -2.85 -4.61 -11.06
CA LEU A 395 -2.44 -5.99 -10.85
C LEU A 395 -1.09 -6.09 -10.13
N ARG A 396 -0.09 -5.34 -10.61
CA ARG A 396 1.26 -5.29 -10.03
C ARG A 396 1.34 -4.35 -8.83
N ASN A 397 0.29 -3.57 -8.59
CA ASN A 397 0.23 -2.52 -7.58
C ASN A 397 1.43 -1.55 -7.67
N ILE A 398 1.68 -1.04 -8.88
CA ILE A 398 2.73 -0.06 -9.16
C ILE A 398 2.28 1.31 -8.67
N GLY A 399 3.16 2.05 -8.01
CA GLY A 399 2.89 3.42 -7.54
C GLY A 399 4.16 4.24 -7.39
N GLY A 400 4.00 5.55 -7.26
CA GLY A 400 5.05 6.56 -7.40
C GLY A 400 4.93 7.27 -8.74
N LEU A 401 6.07 7.77 -9.24
CA LEU A 401 6.18 8.38 -10.55
C LEU A 401 6.20 7.28 -11.64
N ILE A 402 5.35 7.43 -12.65
CA ILE A 402 5.21 6.51 -13.78
C ILE A 402 5.31 7.33 -15.06
N ILE A 403 6.10 6.84 -16.01
CA ILE A 403 6.25 7.41 -17.35
C ILE A 403 5.80 6.36 -18.35
N ILE A 404 4.90 6.73 -19.26
CA ILE A 404 4.42 5.87 -20.34
C ILE A 404 4.88 6.46 -21.67
N ASP A 405 5.67 5.69 -22.41
CA ASP A 405 6.15 6.01 -23.75
C ASP A 405 5.23 5.35 -24.78
N PHE A 406 4.25 6.12 -25.27
CA PHE A 406 3.34 5.66 -26.32
C PHE A 406 4.02 5.79 -27.69
N ILE A 407 3.61 4.94 -28.63
CA ILE A 407 4.11 5.02 -30.00
C ILE A 407 3.76 6.39 -30.58
N ASP A 408 4.74 7.05 -31.23
CA ASP A 408 4.59 8.37 -31.81
C ASP A 408 3.34 8.50 -32.71
N MET A 409 2.60 9.60 -32.52
CA MET A 409 1.40 9.95 -33.29
C MET A 409 1.53 11.37 -33.82
N GLU A 410 1.45 11.56 -35.13
CA GLU A 410 1.55 12.89 -35.76
C GLU A 410 0.33 13.78 -35.42
N LYS A 411 -0.87 13.19 -35.45
CA LYS A 411 -2.14 13.91 -35.27
C LYS A 411 -2.39 14.21 -33.79
N ALA A 412 -2.58 15.50 -33.47
CA ALA A 412 -2.94 15.94 -32.12
C ALA A 412 -4.25 15.32 -31.60
N ALA A 413 -5.20 15.07 -32.50
CA ALA A 413 -6.47 14.42 -32.18
C ALA A 413 -6.26 12.99 -31.65
N ASP A 414 -5.31 12.24 -32.21
CA ASP A 414 -5.01 10.86 -31.81
C ASP A 414 -4.33 10.83 -30.44
N ARG A 415 -3.38 11.76 -30.20
CA ARG A 415 -2.79 11.98 -28.87
C ARG A 415 -3.87 12.27 -27.82
N GLN A 416 -4.80 13.16 -28.12
CA GLN A 416 -5.90 13.49 -27.19
C GLN A 416 -6.79 12.28 -26.90
N ARG A 417 -7.13 11.47 -27.92
CA ARG A 417 -7.94 10.25 -27.73
C ARG A 417 -7.27 9.22 -26.83
N VAL A 418 -5.96 9.02 -26.97
CA VAL A 418 -5.19 8.11 -26.10
C VAL A 418 -5.17 8.62 -24.66
N HIS A 419 -4.91 9.91 -24.47
CA HIS A 419 -4.97 10.56 -23.14
C HIS A 419 -6.34 10.38 -22.48
N ASP A 420 -7.42 10.67 -23.20
CA ASP A 420 -8.78 10.58 -22.67
C ASP A 420 -9.16 9.13 -22.32
N THR A 421 -8.70 8.18 -23.12
CA THR A 421 -8.89 6.74 -22.85
C THR A 421 -8.14 6.32 -21.59
N LEU A 422 -6.89 6.76 -21.43
CA LEU A 422 -6.10 6.50 -20.22
C LEU A 422 -6.77 7.11 -18.98
N GLN A 423 -7.18 8.38 -19.06
CA GLN A 423 -7.82 9.09 -17.95
C GLN A 423 -9.15 8.43 -17.55
N GLU A 424 -9.97 8.04 -18.53
CA GLU A 424 -11.24 7.37 -18.27
C GLU A 424 -11.03 5.97 -17.69
N ALA A 425 -10.05 5.21 -18.19
CA ALA A 425 -9.70 3.90 -17.65
C ALA A 425 -9.25 3.99 -16.19
N VAL A 426 -8.40 4.97 -15.84
CA VAL A 426 -8.00 5.25 -14.45
C VAL A 426 -9.23 5.60 -13.60
N ARG A 427 -10.08 6.52 -14.06
CA ARG A 427 -11.26 6.99 -13.32
C ARG A 427 -12.26 5.86 -13.02
N GLN A 428 -12.49 4.97 -13.99
CA GLN A 428 -13.47 3.90 -13.86
C GLN A 428 -12.96 2.69 -13.09
N LYS A 429 -11.68 2.31 -13.29
CA LYS A 429 -11.15 1.02 -12.86
C LYS A 429 -10.21 1.11 -11.66
N ASP A 430 -9.51 2.22 -11.45
CA ASP A 430 -8.50 2.36 -10.39
C ASP A 430 -9.02 3.16 -9.19
N LYS A 431 -8.90 2.59 -7.98
CA LYS A 431 -9.31 3.22 -6.73
C LYS A 431 -8.21 4.05 -6.09
N ALA A 432 -6.96 3.88 -6.53
CA ALA A 432 -5.82 4.64 -6.05
C ALA A 432 -5.89 6.08 -6.56
N GLN A 433 -5.46 7.01 -5.72
CA GLN A 433 -5.39 8.40 -6.12
C GLN A 433 -4.30 8.56 -7.17
N THR A 434 -4.70 9.07 -8.32
CA THR A 434 -3.87 9.10 -9.52
C THR A 434 -4.01 10.46 -10.18
N ARG A 435 -2.88 11.04 -10.59
CA ARG A 435 -2.82 12.27 -11.38
C ARG A 435 -2.15 11.95 -12.70
N VAL A 436 -2.86 12.15 -13.80
CA VAL A 436 -2.36 11.94 -15.15
C VAL A 436 -2.13 13.30 -15.80
N LEU A 437 -0.94 13.53 -16.36
CA LEU A 437 -0.64 14.73 -17.15
C LEU A 437 -0.92 14.48 -18.63
N LYS A 438 -0.97 15.56 -19.41
CA LYS A 438 -1.15 15.48 -20.86
C LYS A 438 0.07 14.83 -21.52
N ILE A 439 -0.14 14.23 -22.70
CA ILE A 439 0.96 13.74 -23.55
C ILE A 439 1.87 14.94 -23.89
N SER A 440 3.14 14.81 -23.55
CA SER A 440 4.18 15.79 -23.87
C SER A 440 4.46 15.85 -25.37
N GLU A 441 5.21 16.86 -25.80
CA GLU A 441 5.67 16.95 -27.20
C GLU A 441 6.63 15.81 -27.58
N LEU A 442 7.23 15.16 -26.58
CA LEU A 442 8.11 13.99 -26.75
C LEU A 442 7.34 12.65 -26.79
N GLY A 443 6.00 12.67 -26.81
CA GLY A 443 5.18 11.45 -26.84
C GLY A 443 4.97 10.78 -25.47
N LEU A 444 5.62 11.27 -24.42
CA LEU A 444 5.56 10.71 -23.08
C LEU A 444 4.33 11.17 -22.29
N VAL A 445 3.74 10.28 -21.51
CA VAL A 445 2.77 10.58 -20.45
C VAL A 445 3.43 10.43 -19.09
N GLU A 446 3.40 11.50 -18.31
CA GLU A 446 3.79 11.49 -16.91
C GLU A 446 2.55 11.33 -16.02
N MET A 447 2.63 10.42 -15.05
CA MET A 447 1.57 10.26 -14.07
C MET A 447 2.12 9.90 -12.70
N THR A 448 1.40 10.28 -11.64
CA THR A 448 1.67 9.82 -10.29
C THR A 448 0.52 8.99 -9.77
N ARG A 449 0.84 7.87 -9.12
CA ARG A 449 -0.13 6.97 -8.50
C ARG A 449 0.26 6.68 -7.07
N LYS A 450 -0.66 6.90 -6.13
CA LYS A 450 -0.42 6.67 -4.70
C LYS A 450 -0.06 5.21 -4.40
N ARG A 451 0.98 4.98 -3.58
CA ARG A 451 1.34 3.64 -3.10
C ARG A 451 0.45 3.25 -1.93
N THR A 452 -0.43 2.27 -2.12
CA THR A 452 -1.36 1.81 -1.07
C THR A 452 -0.83 0.60 -0.30
N ARG A 453 0.07 -0.17 -0.90
CA ARG A 453 0.65 -1.42 -0.37
C ARG A 453 1.91 -1.78 -1.15
N GLU A 454 2.60 -2.85 -0.73
CA GLU A 454 3.73 -3.41 -1.46
C GLU A 454 3.32 -3.87 -2.88
N SER A 455 4.23 -3.71 -3.83
CA SER A 455 4.03 -4.20 -5.20
C SER A 455 4.05 -5.73 -5.26
N LEU A 456 3.46 -6.31 -6.31
CA LEU A 456 3.41 -7.77 -6.50
C LEU A 456 4.81 -8.40 -6.51
N GLU A 457 5.76 -7.75 -7.15
CA GLU A 457 7.16 -8.17 -7.21
C GLU A 457 7.79 -8.19 -5.80
N GLN A 458 7.57 -7.16 -4.98
CA GLN A 458 8.09 -7.13 -3.61
C GLN A 458 7.48 -8.22 -2.72
N LEU A 459 6.23 -8.61 -2.97
CA LEU A 459 5.54 -9.66 -2.21
C LEU A 459 6.01 -11.08 -2.59
N LEU A 460 6.33 -11.29 -3.86
CA LEU A 460 6.59 -12.62 -4.43
C LEU A 460 8.07 -12.90 -4.72
N CYS A 461 8.89 -11.87 -4.89
CA CYS A 461 10.30 -12.01 -5.29
C CYS A 461 11.24 -11.48 -4.21
N SER A 462 12.47 -11.97 -4.23
CA SER A 462 13.60 -11.39 -3.49
C SER A 462 14.65 -10.90 -4.50
N PRO A 463 15.50 -9.92 -4.12
CA PRO A 463 16.61 -9.51 -4.97
C PRO A 463 17.47 -10.71 -5.35
N CYS A 464 17.86 -10.80 -6.63
CA CYS A 464 18.70 -11.89 -7.08
C CYS A 464 20.04 -11.84 -6.34
N PRO A 465 20.46 -12.90 -5.62
CA PRO A 465 21.72 -12.91 -4.89
C PRO A 465 22.95 -12.88 -5.81
N ARG A 466 22.72 -13.06 -7.12
CA ARG A 466 23.76 -13.04 -8.15
C ARG A 466 23.94 -11.60 -8.63
N CYS A 467 22.98 -11.07 -9.37
CA CYS A 467 23.10 -9.76 -10.02
C CYS A 467 22.57 -8.59 -9.19
N GLU A 468 22.09 -8.83 -7.96
CA GLU A 468 21.44 -7.85 -7.09
C GLU A 468 20.28 -7.12 -7.78
N GLY A 469 19.60 -7.80 -8.71
CA GLY A 469 18.47 -7.26 -9.46
C GLY A 469 18.84 -6.53 -10.76
N THR A 470 20.13 -6.37 -11.09
CA THR A 470 20.56 -5.66 -12.32
C THR A 470 20.29 -6.44 -13.62
N GLY A 471 20.10 -7.77 -13.53
CA GLY A 471 19.94 -8.64 -14.69
C GLY A 471 21.18 -8.73 -15.60
N GLN A 472 22.31 -8.14 -15.18
CA GLN A 472 23.55 -8.08 -15.94
C GLN A 472 24.74 -8.51 -15.08
N ALA A 473 25.76 -9.07 -15.71
CA ALA A 473 27.04 -9.36 -15.08
C ALA A 473 28.17 -9.06 -16.08
N LYS A 474 29.36 -8.74 -15.57
CA LYS A 474 30.55 -8.57 -16.42
C LYS A 474 30.79 -9.86 -17.21
N SER A 475 31.14 -9.72 -18.49
CA SER A 475 31.45 -10.85 -19.36
C SER A 475 32.70 -11.61 -18.86
N PRO A 476 32.83 -12.92 -19.15
CA PRO A 476 34.02 -13.68 -18.77
C PRO A 476 35.33 -13.04 -19.25
N ALA A 477 35.33 -12.48 -20.47
CA ALA A 477 36.48 -11.76 -21.01
C ALA A 477 36.82 -10.52 -20.17
N THR A 478 35.83 -9.68 -19.84
CA THR A 478 36.04 -8.47 -19.02
C THR A 478 36.65 -8.82 -17.65
N VAL A 479 36.12 -9.84 -16.98
CA VAL A 479 36.60 -10.28 -15.66
C VAL A 479 38.00 -10.88 -15.78
N SER A 480 38.26 -11.68 -16.82
CA SER A 480 39.58 -12.24 -17.12
C SER A 480 40.62 -11.14 -17.31
N TYR A 481 40.32 -10.11 -18.10
CA TYR A 481 41.23 -8.99 -18.30
C TYR A 481 41.44 -8.12 -17.06
N GLU A 482 40.46 -8.04 -16.15
CA GLU A 482 40.67 -7.44 -14.82
C GLU A 482 41.62 -8.27 -13.96
N ILE A 483 41.45 -9.60 -13.95
CA ILE A 483 42.35 -10.52 -13.24
C ILE A 483 43.77 -10.40 -13.80
N LEU A 484 43.96 -10.51 -15.11
CA LEU A 484 45.28 -10.46 -15.74
C LEU A 484 46.01 -9.14 -15.44
N ARG A 485 45.31 -8.00 -15.52
CA ARG A 485 45.89 -6.68 -15.15
C ARG A 485 46.35 -6.62 -13.70
N LYS A 486 45.62 -7.27 -12.77
CA LYS A 486 46.01 -7.33 -11.35
C LYS A 486 47.18 -8.28 -11.12
N VAL A 487 47.19 -9.44 -11.80
CA VAL A 487 48.26 -10.43 -11.66
C VAL A 487 49.56 -9.96 -12.30
N GLN A 488 49.51 -9.12 -13.33
CA GLN A 488 50.71 -8.59 -14.00
C GLN A 488 51.49 -7.58 -13.15
N GLN A 489 50.89 -6.99 -12.09
CA GLN A 489 51.56 -5.98 -11.26
C GLN A 489 52.53 -6.65 -10.28
N PRO A 490 53.86 -6.58 -10.46
CA PRO A 490 54.81 -7.36 -9.66
C PRO A 490 54.85 -6.94 -8.20
N ALA A 491 54.56 -5.65 -7.94
CA ALA A 491 54.49 -5.08 -6.59
C ALA A 491 53.25 -5.54 -5.79
N ALA A 492 52.28 -6.20 -6.43
CA ALA A 492 51.05 -6.65 -5.77
C ALA A 492 51.25 -7.93 -4.94
N PHE A 493 52.40 -8.60 -5.03
CA PHE A 493 52.63 -9.90 -4.38
C PHE A 493 53.96 -9.94 -3.60
N PRO A 494 53.98 -10.46 -2.36
CA PRO A 494 55.20 -10.57 -1.54
C PRO A 494 56.33 -11.29 -2.28
N ALA A 495 57.58 -10.83 -2.13
CA ALA A 495 58.74 -11.42 -2.82
C ALA A 495 58.92 -12.92 -2.53
N GLU A 496 58.51 -13.37 -1.34
CA GLU A 496 58.64 -14.75 -0.88
C GLU A 496 57.59 -15.71 -1.46
N ALA A 497 56.51 -15.17 -2.03
CA ALA A 497 55.45 -15.99 -2.60
C ALA A 497 55.90 -16.62 -3.92
N SER A 498 55.73 -17.94 -4.02
CA SER A 498 56.11 -18.74 -5.20
C SER A 498 54.93 -18.94 -6.16
N ARG A 499 53.70 -18.75 -5.68
CA ARG A 499 52.47 -19.02 -6.42
C ARG A 499 51.45 -17.89 -6.25
N VAL A 500 50.66 -17.66 -7.30
CA VAL A 500 49.49 -16.79 -7.28
C VAL A 500 48.26 -17.64 -7.58
N VAL A 501 47.35 -17.77 -6.62
CA VAL A 501 46.10 -18.52 -6.79
C VAL A 501 44.97 -17.54 -7.12
N VAL A 502 44.40 -17.70 -8.30
CA VAL A 502 43.20 -16.99 -8.76
C VAL A 502 42.01 -17.92 -8.59
N LYS A 503 41.07 -17.57 -7.70
CA LYS A 503 39.78 -18.26 -7.59
C LYS A 503 38.73 -17.44 -8.33
N THR A 504 37.97 -18.05 -9.23
CA THR A 504 36.94 -17.34 -10.01
C THR A 504 35.82 -18.30 -10.46
N SER A 505 34.77 -17.77 -11.08
CA SER A 505 33.68 -18.57 -11.61
C SER A 505 34.14 -19.53 -12.72
N PRO A 506 33.44 -20.67 -12.96
CA PRO A 506 33.86 -21.66 -13.96
C PRO A 506 34.06 -21.07 -15.36
N ALA A 507 33.14 -20.21 -15.81
CA ALA A 507 33.23 -19.59 -17.14
C ALA A 507 34.44 -18.66 -17.31
N VAL A 508 34.86 -17.96 -16.25
CA VAL A 508 36.06 -17.11 -16.26
C VAL A 508 37.32 -17.99 -16.19
N ALA A 509 37.29 -19.06 -15.40
CA ALA A 509 38.40 -19.99 -15.28
C ALA A 509 38.70 -20.70 -16.61
N GLU A 510 37.65 -21.15 -17.30
CA GLU A 510 37.74 -21.75 -18.64
C GLU A 510 38.26 -20.74 -19.66
N PHE A 511 37.75 -19.50 -19.67
CA PHE A 511 38.24 -18.46 -20.57
C PHE A 511 39.73 -18.16 -20.36
N LEU A 512 40.17 -18.06 -19.10
CA LEU A 512 41.58 -17.87 -18.75
C LEU A 512 42.45 -19.06 -19.17
N ALA A 513 41.97 -20.29 -18.95
CA ALA A 513 42.73 -21.51 -19.23
C ALA A 513 42.84 -21.82 -20.73
N ASP A 514 41.78 -21.58 -21.50
CA ASP A 514 41.73 -21.96 -22.91
C ASP A 514 42.12 -20.80 -23.82
N THR A 515 41.41 -19.67 -23.70
CA THR A 515 41.54 -18.54 -24.63
C THR A 515 42.79 -17.71 -24.32
N GLU A 516 43.06 -17.43 -23.05
CA GLU A 516 44.15 -16.53 -22.61
C GLU A 516 45.37 -17.28 -22.03
N SER A 517 45.50 -18.58 -22.30
CA SER A 517 46.62 -19.43 -21.85
C SER A 517 48.00 -18.82 -22.16
N ARG A 518 48.18 -18.34 -23.40
CA ARG A 518 49.44 -17.72 -23.83
C ARG A 518 49.80 -16.47 -23.05
N VAL A 519 48.79 -15.67 -22.67
CA VAL A 519 48.98 -14.45 -21.90
C VAL A 519 49.31 -14.78 -20.45
N LEU A 520 48.65 -15.79 -19.88
CA LEU A 520 49.01 -16.31 -18.55
C LEU A 520 50.48 -16.77 -18.51
N ASP A 521 50.93 -17.56 -19.49
CA ASP A 521 52.32 -18.01 -19.57
C ASP A 521 53.33 -16.85 -19.65
N GLN A 522 52.97 -15.78 -20.36
CA GLN A 522 53.80 -14.56 -20.46
C GLN A 522 53.87 -13.84 -19.11
N ILE A 523 52.73 -13.71 -18.42
CA ILE A 523 52.65 -13.06 -17.12
C ILE A 523 53.40 -13.89 -16.07
N GLU A 524 53.24 -15.22 -16.03
CA GLU A 524 53.99 -16.13 -15.13
C GLU A 524 55.51 -15.92 -15.24
N LYS A 525 56.01 -15.80 -16.48
CA LYS A 525 57.43 -15.51 -16.74
C LYS A 525 57.83 -14.12 -16.28
N ALA A 526 57.00 -13.12 -16.51
CA ALA A 526 57.28 -11.73 -16.14
C ALA A 526 57.31 -11.51 -14.63
N ILE A 527 56.42 -12.18 -13.87
CA ILE A 527 56.35 -12.06 -12.41
C ILE A 527 57.20 -13.10 -11.67
N ALA A 528 57.77 -14.08 -12.39
CA ALA A 528 58.53 -15.21 -11.87
C ALA A 528 57.78 -16.03 -10.79
N LYS A 529 56.45 -16.15 -10.92
CA LYS A 529 55.55 -16.88 -10.00
C LYS A 529 54.55 -17.69 -10.79
N ARG A 530 54.22 -18.89 -10.31
CA ARG A 530 53.24 -19.78 -10.95
C ARG A 530 51.81 -19.31 -10.66
N ILE A 531 51.00 -19.12 -11.68
CA ILE A 531 49.59 -18.76 -11.57
C ILE A 531 48.74 -20.04 -11.58
N ILE A 532 47.86 -20.18 -10.60
CA ILE A 532 46.95 -21.32 -10.47
C ILE A 532 45.54 -20.78 -10.50
N VAL A 533 44.82 -21.08 -11.59
CA VAL A 533 43.41 -20.73 -11.73
C VAL A 533 42.56 -21.86 -11.14
N LYS A 534 41.65 -21.53 -10.21
CA LYS A 534 40.71 -22.45 -9.57
C LYS A 534 39.28 -22.00 -9.83
N ALA A 535 38.49 -22.86 -10.47
CA ALA A 535 37.06 -22.65 -10.61
C ALA A 535 36.36 -22.82 -9.24
N GLN A 536 35.40 -21.96 -8.95
CA GLN A 536 34.53 -22.01 -7.77
C GLN A 536 33.07 -21.87 -8.24
N GLU A 537 32.28 -22.93 -8.10
CA GLU A 537 30.88 -22.93 -8.56
C GLU A 537 29.99 -21.95 -7.81
N SER A 538 30.31 -21.67 -6.55
CA SER A 538 29.58 -20.73 -5.71
C SER A 538 29.83 -19.25 -6.05
N TYR A 539 30.78 -18.94 -6.94
CA TYR A 539 31.15 -17.56 -7.23
C TYR A 539 30.21 -16.91 -8.25
N HIS A 540 29.87 -15.64 -7.98
CA HIS A 540 29.26 -14.77 -8.97
C HIS A 540 30.16 -14.64 -10.22
N PRO A 541 29.65 -14.48 -11.47
CA PRO A 541 30.47 -14.35 -12.67
C PRO A 541 31.52 -13.23 -12.58
N GLY A 542 31.19 -12.14 -11.88
CA GLY A 542 32.08 -11.03 -11.61
C GLY A 542 32.99 -11.18 -10.37
N GLN A 543 32.82 -12.23 -9.57
CA GLN A 543 33.58 -12.45 -8.34
C GLN A 543 34.87 -13.21 -8.62
N TYR A 544 35.98 -12.72 -8.06
CA TYR A 544 37.25 -13.40 -8.06
C TYR A 544 38.08 -13.02 -6.82
N GLU A 545 38.96 -13.92 -6.42
CA GLU A 545 39.92 -13.72 -5.34
C GLU A 545 41.31 -14.02 -5.88
N ILE A 546 42.28 -13.15 -5.61
CA ILE A 546 43.69 -13.35 -5.97
C ILE A 546 44.48 -13.39 -4.67
N SER A 547 45.18 -14.49 -4.44
CA SER A 547 45.99 -14.71 -3.24
C SER A 547 47.38 -15.19 -3.63
N ALA A 548 48.41 -14.73 -2.90
CA ALA A 548 49.77 -15.21 -3.09
C ALA A 548 50.11 -16.26 -2.03
N GLN A 549 50.84 -17.30 -2.42
CA GLN A 549 51.24 -18.43 -1.56
C GLN A 549 52.73 -18.73 -1.68
#